data_AF-A0A0X8KA84-F1
#
_entry.id   AF-A0A0X8KA84-F1
#
_cell.length_a   1.000
_cell.length_b   1.000
_cell.length_c   1.000
_cell.angle_alpha   90.00
_cell.angle_beta   90.00
_cell.angle_gamma   90.00
#
_symmetry.space_group_name_H-M   'P 1'
#
loop_
_entity.id
_entity.type
_entity.pdbx_description
1 polymer ?
#
loop_
_entity_poly.entity_id
_entity_poly.type
_entity_poly.pdbx_seq_one_letter_code
_entity_poly.pdbx_strand_id
1 'polypeptide(L)'
;MGKFCINCGTEVTGKFCSNCGHPTEGESAAVPVVPQETLNGVSFDPVPIFAAHKGFTGRMTIAIEIGTLTNAKPKEIASFVDAHYKDSDFMKRVAEYQEPTEASPEEETPPLTCPACKSTNIEIERKGYGFGKGIAGVVLFGPLGALAGGIGYKDVKCLCRHCGNRFTPKIPKKK
;
A
#
# COMPACT_ATOMS: atom_id res chain seq x y z
N MET A 1 2.94 -11.61 46.12
CA MET A 1 2.47 -12.86 45.47
C MET A 1 3.32 -13.09 44.23
N GLY A 2 4.00 -14.23 44.11
CA GLY A 2 4.81 -14.56 42.94
C GLY A 2 3.95 -14.86 41.71
N LYS A 3 4.47 -14.58 40.50
CA LYS A 3 3.86 -15.03 39.25
C LYS A 3 4.29 -16.47 38.99
N PHE A 4 3.35 -17.33 38.60
CA PHE A 4 3.63 -18.73 38.26
C PHE A 4 3.38 -18.94 36.77
N CYS A 5 4.21 -19.77 36.13
CA CYS A 5 4.02 -20.12 34.73
C CYS A 5 2.73 -20.92 34.53
N ILE A 6 1.85 -20.50 33.61
CA ILE A 6 0.60 -21.21 33.31
C ILE A 6 0.83 -22.62 32.74
N ASN A 7 1.97 -22.85 32.09
CA ASN A 7 2.26 -24.11 31.41
C ASN A 7 2.90 -25.15 32.36
N CYS A 8 3.81 -24.72 33.24
CA CYS A 8 4.57 -25.66 34.09
C CYS A 8 4.47 -25.40 35.60
N GLY A 9 3.74 -24.35 36.02
CA GLY A 9 3.51 -24.05 37.44
C GLY A 9 4.73 -23.56 38.22
N THR A 10 5.91 -23.41 37.59
CA THR A 10 7.10 -22.89 38.27
C THR A 10 6.98 -21.39 38.50
N GLU A 11 7.50 -20.88 39.62
CA GLU A 11 7.60 -19.44 39.85
C GLU A 11 8.48 -18.78 38.78
N VAL A 12 8.02 -17.65 38.23
CA VAL A 12 8.74 -16.95 37.16
C VAL A 12 8.98 -15.49 37.54
N THR A 13 10.23 -15.09 37.42
CA THR A 13 10.73 -13.75 37.72
C THR A 13 11.11 -12.95 36.46
N GLY A 14 10.92 -13.52 35.25
CA GLY A 14 11.29 -12.92 33.96
C GLY A 14 10.20 -12.98 32.88
N LYS A 15 10.56 -12.63 31.63
CA LYS A 15 9.67 -12.68 30.45
C LYS A 15 9.44 -14.09 29.89
N PHE A 16 10.34 -15.01 30.20
CA PHE A 16 10.26 -16.41 29.81
C PHE A 16 10.43 -17.27 31.05
N CYS A 17 9.71 -18.38 31.10
CA CYS A 17 9.90 -19.37 32.13
C CYS A 17 11.24 -20.08 31.92
N SER A 18 12.12 -20.04 32.91
CA SER A 18 13.43 -20.71 32.87
C SER A 18 13.33 -22.24 32.82
N ASN A 19 12.16 -22.82 33.15
CA ASN A 19 11.95 -24.27 33.18
C ASN A 19 11.44 -24.79 31.83
N CYS A 20 10.35 -24.22 31.29
CA CYS A 20 9.73 -24.73 30.05
C CYS A 20 9.92 -23.81 28.83
N GLY A 21 10.61 -22.68 28.98
CA GLY A 21 10.82 -21.71 27.89
C GLY A 21 9.57 -20.94 27.45
N HIS A 22 8.41 -21.22 28.06
CA HIS A 22 7.17 -20.54 27.68
C HIS A 22 7.20 -19.08 28.11
N PRO A 23 6.84 -18.12 27.25
CA PRO A 23 6.76 -16.72 27.63
C PRO A 23 5.74 -16.56 28.75
N THR A 24 6.14 -15.86 29.80
CA THR A 24 5.31 -15.55 30.96
C THR A 24 4.80 -14.14 30.78
N GLU A 25 3.68 -14.03 30.06
CA GLU A 25 2.99 -12.77 29.78
C GLU A 25 4.00 -11.67 29.44
N GLY A 26 4.76 -11.92 28.37
CA GLY A 26 5.17 -10.81 27.54
C GLY A 26 3.86 -10.22 27.05
N GLU A 27 3.55 -9.01 27.52
CA GLU A 27 2.93 -7.96 26.74
C GLU A 27 2.44 -8.57 25.43
N SER A 28 1.14 -8.88 25.35
CA SER A 28 0.47 -8.76 24.06
C SER A 28 1.14 -7.53 23.50
N ALA A 29 1.82 -7.65 22.37
CA ALA A 29 1.93 -6.48 21.53
C ALA A 29 0.56 -5.87 21.68
N ALA A 30 0.46 -4.69 22.28
CA ALA A 30 -0.62 -3.85 21.87
C ALA A 30 -0.32 -3.79 20.38
N VAL A 31 -0.92 -4.73 19.61
CA VAL A 31 -1.62 -4.40 18.39
C VAL A 31 -2.15 -3.04 18.78
N PRO A 32 -1.52 -1.95 18.30
CA PRO A 32 -2.00 -0.62 18.65
C PRO A 32 -3.49 -0.79 18.42
N VAL A 33 -4.31 -0.57 19.45
CA VAL A 33 -5.76 -0.74 19.31
C VAL A 33 -6.09 0.25 18.22
N VAL A 34 -6.08 -0.24 16.99
CA VAL A 34 -6.21 0.55 15.79
C VAL A 34 -7.62 1.06 15.97
N PRO A 35 -7.85 2.37 16.11
CA PRO A 35 -9.20 2.86 16.33
C PRO A 35 -10.01 2.45 15.10
N GLN A 36 -10.74 1.34 15.24
CA GLN A 36 -11.58 0.81 14.19
C GLN A 36 -12.88 1.58 14.27
N GLU A 37 -13.23 2.23 13.18
CA GLU A 37 -14.48 2.97 13.09
C GLU A 37 -15.50 2.15 12.32
N THR A 38 -16.74 2.20 12.80
CA THR A 38 -17.84 1.43 12.23
C THR A 38 -18.75 2.33 11.41
N LEU A 39 -18.86 2.08 10.11
CA LEU A 39 -19.86 2.70 9.25
C LEU A 39 -20.74 1.63 8.63
N ASN A 40 -22.06 1.79 8.75
CA ASN A 40 -23.05 0.84 8.22
C ASN A 40 -22.80 -0.63 8.66
N GLY A 41 -22.28 -0.82 9.88
CA GLY A 41 -21.96 -2.14 10.43
C GLY A 41 -20.61 -2.73 9.96
N VAL A 42 -19.87 -2.03 9.11
CA VAL A 42 -18.53 -2.41 8.64
C VAL A 42 -17.48 -1.68 9.49
N SER A 43 -16.58 -2.43 10.12
CA SER A 43 -15.47 -1.89 10.91
C SER A 43 -14.21 -1.77 10.04
N PHE A 44 -13.59 -0.60 10.00
CA PHE A 44 -12.36 -0.37 9.22
C PHE A 44 -11.44 0.65 9.91
N ASP A 45 -10.17 0.68 9.52
CA ASP A 45 -9.22 1.70 9.98
C ASP A 45 -9.20 2.91 9.02
N PRO A 46 -9.62 4.10 9.46
CA PRO A 46 -9.63 5.28 8.61
C PRO A 46 -8.23 5.86 8.34
N VAL A 47 -7.24 5.63 9.19
CA VAL A 47 -5.90 6.24 9.07
C VAL A 47 -5.18 5.90 7.74
N PRO A 48 -5.06 4.64 7.30
CA PRO A 48 -4.39 4.29 6.04
C PRO A 48 -5.11 4.86 4.82
N ILE A 49 -6.45 4.85 4.82
CA ILE A 49 -7.27 5.37 3.72
C ILE A 49 -7.02 6.87 3.54
N PHE A 50 -6.99 7.62 4.64
CA PHE A 50 -6.70 9.06 4.59
C PHE A 50 -5.23 9.35 4.27
N ALA A 51 -4.31 8.48 4.70
CA ALA A 51 -2.88 8.63 4.42
C ALA A 51 -2.54 8.38 2.94
N ALA A 52 -3.23 7.46 2.29
CA ALA A 52 -3.07 7.15 0.86
C ALA A 52 -3.51 8.32 -0.06
N HIS A 53 -4.42 9.17 0.42
CA HIS A 53 -5.08 10.20 -0.39
C HIS A 53 -4.95 11.61 0.23
N LYS A 54 -3.71 12.12 0.31
CA LYS A 54 -3.41 13.47 0.81
C LYS A 54 -3.85 14.57 -0.20
N GLY A 55 -4.49 15.63 0.29
CA GLY A 55 -4.81 16.85 -0.49
C GLY A 55 -6.30 17.06 -0.84
N PHE A 56 -6.60 18.12 -1.61
CA PHE A 56 -7.99 18.54 -1.91
C PHE A 56 -8.77 17.52 -2.74
N THR A 57 -8.12 16.88 -3.73
CA THR A 57 -8.71 15.78 -4.51
C THR A 57 -8.87 14.49 -3.69
N GLY A 58 -8.11 14.36 -2.60
CA GLY A 58 -8.13 13.20 -1.72
C GLY A 58 -9.47 13.00 -1.00
N ARG A 59 -10.14 14.09 -0.61
CA ARG A 59 -11.45 14.04 0.07
C ARG A 59 -12.49 13.23 -0.69
N MET A 60 -12.56 13.46 -2.01
CA MET A 60 -13.51 12.76 -2.86
C MET A 60 -13.13 11.28 -3.01
N THR A 61 -11.84 10.98 -3.20
CA THR A 61 -11.35 9.61 -3.34
C THR A 61 -11.58 8.79 -2.07
N ILE A 62 -11.30 9.37 -0.90
CA ILE A 62 -11.57 8.75 0.42
C ILE A 62 -13.06 8.46 0.56
N ALA A 63 -13.95 9.40 0.22
CA ALA A 63 -15.39 9.18 0.29
C ALA A 63 -15.85 8.04 -0.65
N ILE A 64 -15.27 7.94 -1.85
CA ILE A 64 -15.57 6.84 -2.78
C ILE A 64 -15.11 5.51 -2.18
N GLU A 65 -13.88 5.44 -1.67
CA GLU A 65 -13.30 4.21 -1.12
C GLU A 65 -14.06 3.71 0.12
N ILE A 66 -14.38 4.62 1.05
CA ILE A 66 -15.24 4.31 2.20
C ILE A 66 -16.62 3.84 1.72
N GLY A 67 -17.18 4.47 0.69
CA GLY A 67 -18.45 4.05 0.08
C GLY A 67 -18.40 2.64 -0.50
N THR A 68 -17.30 2.28 -1.18
CA THR A 68 -17.11 0.93 -1.71
C THR A 68 -16.95 -0.13 -0.62
N LEU A 69 -16.29 0.21 0.49
CA LEU A 69 -16.03 -0.71 1.59
C LEU A 69 -17.26 -0.92 2.47
N THR A 70 -17.97 0.16 2.77
CA THR A 70 -19.02 0.17 3.81
C THR A 70 -20.43 0.10 3.23
N ASN A 71 -20.60 0.39 1.94
CA ASN A 71 -21.90 0.55 1.29
C ASN A 71 -22.81 1.59 2.00
N ALA A 72 -22.22 2.51 2.77
CA ALA A 72 -22.95 3.53 3.51
C ALA A 72 -23.55 4.59 2.57
N LYS A 73 -24.51 5.38 3.08
CA LYS A 73 -25.13 6.43 2.27
C LYS A 73 -24.15 7.57 2.00
N PRO A 74 -24.16 8.21 0.82
CA PRO A 74 -23.24 9.29 0.48
C PRO A 74 -23.20 10.43 1.51
N LYS A 75 -24.34 10.74 2.13
CA LYS A 75 -24.47 11.79 3.15
C LYS A 75 -23.76 11.44 4.46
N GLU A 76 -23.80 10.18 4.87
CA GLU A 76 -23.14 9.68 6.08
C GLU A 76 -21.63 9.65 5.86
N ILE A 77 -21.19 9.19 4.69
CA ILE A 77 -19.77 9.17 4.30
C ILE A 77 -19.21 10.60 4.25
N ALA A 78 -19.92 11.54 3.63
CA ALA A 78 -19.46 12.94 3.58
C ALA A 78 -19.31 13.55 4.98
N SER A 79 -20.28 13.29 5.85
CA SER A 79 -20.26 13.79 7.24
C SER A 79 -19.10 13.19 8.04
N PHE A 80 -18.83 11.90 7.83
CA PHE A 80 -17.69 11.19 8.42
C PHE A 80 -16.36 11.78 7.97
N VAL A 81 -16.17 11.92 6.66
CA VAL A 81 -14.93 12.48 6.09
C VAL A 81 -14.71 13.91 6.57
N ASP A 82 -15.74 14.75 6.55
CA ASP A 82 -15.64 16.13 7.03
C ASP A 82 -15.33 16.24 8.52
N ALA A 83 -15.82 15.31 9.36
CA ALA A 83 -15.49 15.26 10.77
C ALA A 83 -13.99 14.95 10.98
N HIS A 84 -13.47 13.95 10.27
CA HIS A 84 -12.05 13.55 10.34
C HIS A 84 -11.08 14.60 9.83
N TYR A 85 -11.44 15.36 8.80
CA TYR A 85 -10.63 16.49 8.35
C TYR A 85 -10.63 17.69 9.31
N LYS A 86 -11.65 17.81 10.18
CA LYS A 86 -11.71 18.85 11.22
C LYS A 86 -10.96 18.44 12.48
N ASP A 87 -10.81 17.13 12.71
CA ASP A 87 -10.02 16.61 13.82
C ASP A 87 -8.53 16.79 13.55
N SER A 88 -7.92 17.70 14.31
CA SER A 88 -6.51 18.04 14.14
C SER A 88 -5.57 16.93 14.62
N ASP A 89 -5.98 16.13 15.60
CA ASP A 89 -5.15 15.04 16.14
C ASP A 89 -5.22 13.81 15.23
N PHE A 90 -6.38 13.55 14.62
CA PHE A 90 -6.51 12.56 13.56
C PHE A 90 -5.62 12.91 12.36
N MET A 91 -5.68 14.15 11.87
CA MET A 91 -4.89 14.58 10.72
C MET A 91 -3.37 14.57 10.99
N LYS A 92 -2.93 14.79 12.23
CA LYS A 92 -1.52 14.59 12.62
C LYS A 92 -1.12 13.12 12.50
N ARG A 93 -1.95 12.20 13.02
CA ARG A 93 -1.70 10.75 12.92
C ARG A 93 -1.67 10.27 11.47
N VAL A 94 -2.54 10.80 10.61
CA VAL A 94 -2.52 10.54 9.17
C VAL A 94 -1.25 11.09 8.50
N ALA A 95 -0.78 12.26 8.93
CA ALA A 95 0.43 12.86 8.41
C ALA A 95 1.70 12.07 8.81
N GLU A 96 1.72 11.58 10.06
CA GLU A 96 2.79 10.77 10.65
C GLU A 96 2.70 9.28 10.32
N TYR A 97 1.57 8.83 9.74
CA TYR A 97 1.38 7.44 9.35
C TYR A 97 2.45 7.02 8.35
N GLN A 98 3.31 6.11 8.79
CA GLN A 98 4.20 5.35 7.94
C GLN A 98 3.45 4.07 7.57
N GLU A 99 3.17 3.89 6.28
CA GLU A 99 2.67 2.60 5.80
C GLU A 99 3.60 1.50 6.33
N PRO A 100 3.06 0.48 7.02
CA PRO A 100 3.83 -0.71 7.28
C PRO A 100 4.39 -1.14 5.94
N THR A 101 5.72 -1.18 5.84
CA THR A 101 6.39 -1.78 4.70
C THR A 101 6.18 -3.29 4.81
N GLU A 102 4.92 -3.72 4.71
CA GLU A 102 4.61 -5.05 4.26
C GLU A 102 5.25 -5.11 2.89
N ALA A 103 6.16 -6.07 2.72
CA ALA A 103 6.66 -6.43 1.41
C ALA A 103 5.44 -6.83 0.57
N SER A 104 4.76 -5.84 -0.01
CA SER A 104 4.13 -5.98 -1.30
C SER A 104 5.18 -6.69 -2.13
N PRO A 105 4.85 -7.80 -2.80
CA PRO A 105 5.70 -8.23 -3.88
C PRO A 105 5.74 -7.01 -4.81
N GLU A 106 6.77 -6.17 -4.69
CA GLU A 106 7.43 -5.65 -5.86
C GLU A 106 7.47 -6.87 -6.77
N GLU A 107 6.66 -6.86 -7.82
CA GLU A 107 6.78 -7.90 -8.82
C GLU A 107 8.25 -7.87 -9.20
N GLU A 108 9.02 -8.82 -8.67
CA GLU A 108 10.40 -9.07 -8.99
C GLU A 108 10.37 -9.55 -10.43
N THR A 109 10.09 -8.62 -11.34
CA THR A 109 10.34 -8.79 -12.74
C THR A 109 11.82 -9.12 -12.80
N PRO A 110 12.17 -10.31 -13.29
CA PRO A 110 13.54 -10.79 -13.23
C PRO A 110 14.44 -9.71 -13.83
N PRO A 111 15.59 -9.43 -13.20
CA PRO A 111 16.43 -8.31 -13.58
C PRO A 111 16.68 -8.35 -15.09
N LEU A 112 16.30 -7.27 -15.77
CA LEU A 112 16.40 -7.17 -17.22
C LEU A 112 17.87 -7.36 -17.61
N THR A 113 18.16 -8.43 -18.35
CA THR A 113 19.52 -8.74 -18.81
C THR A 113 19.69 -8.34 -20.27
N CYS A 114 20.87 -7.82 -20.61
CA CYS A 114 21.17 -7.51 -22.00
C CYS A 114 21.23 -8.81 -22.82
N PRO A 115 20.52 -8.93 -23.97
CA PRO A 115 20.61 -10.10 -24.82
C PRO A 115 21.98 -10.27 -25.50
N ALA A 116 22.80 -9.22 -25.56
CA ALA A 116 24.12 -9.25 -26.20
C ALA A 116 25.25 -9.62 -25.22
N CYS A 117 25.23 -9.10 -23.99
CA CYS A 117 26.33 -9.26 -23.03
C CYS A 117 25.93 -9.83 -21.67
N LYS A 118 24.63 -10.10 -21.45
CA LYS A 118 24.04 -10.59 -20.20
C LYS A 118 24.23 -9.69 -18.97
N SER A 119 24.79 -8.48 -19.14
CA SER A 119 24.87 -7.49 -18.07
C SER A 119 23.49 -7.00 -17.65
N THR A 120 23.30 -6.74 -16.36
CA THR A 120 22.11 -6.12 -15.76
C THR A 120 22.20 -4.59 -15.73
N ASN A 121 23.30 -4.00 -16.21
CA ASN A 121 23.49 -2.55 -16.27
C ASN A 121 22.79 -1.98 -17.52
N ILE A 122 21.48 -1.81 -17.40
CA ILE A 122 20.57 -1.36 -18.45
C ILE A 122 19.96 -0.02 -18.07
N GLU A 123 20.08 0.97 -18.95
CA GLU A 123 19.40 2.24 -18.85
C GLU A 123 18.14 2.23 -19.72
N ILE A 124 17.03 2.74 -19.19
CA ILE A 124 15.74 2.74 -19.89
C ILE A 124 15.49 4.15 -20.44
N GLU A 125 15.72 4.34 -21.74
CA GLU A 125 15.34 5.55 -22.45
C GLU A 125 13.84 5.46 -22.80
N ARG A 126 13.00 6.06 -21.94
CA ARG A 126 11.56 6.21 -22.22
C ARG A 126 11.35 7.42 -23.12
N LYS A 127 11.03 7.20 -24.41
CA LYS A 127 10.52 8.29 -25.25
C LYS A 127 9.02 8.49 -24.97
N GLY A 128 8.70 9.45 -24.10
CA GLY A 128 7.40 10.11 -24.04
C GLY A 128 6.39 9.56 -23.02
N TYR A 129 6.24 10.27 -21.91
CA TYR A 129 4.96 10.36 -21.21
C TYR A 129 4.44 11.79 -21.39
N GLY A 130 3.59 11.99 -22.41
CA GLY A 130 2.79 13.19 -22.50
C GLY A 130 1.59 13.02 -21.57
N PHE A 131 1.58 13.75 -20.46
CA PHE A 131 0.49 13.83 -19.47
C PHE A 131 -0.91 14.01 -20.10
N GLY A 132 -1.01 14.52 -21.34
CA GLY A 132 -2.26 14.75 -22.05
C GLY A 132 -3.01 13.52 -22.59
N LYS A 133 -2.41 12.33 -22.69
CA LYS A 133 -3.11 11.14 -23.23
C LYS A 133 -3.91 10.35 -22.19
N GLY A 134 -3.66 10.57 -20.89
CA GLY A 134 -4.46 9.97 -19.82
C GLY A 134 -5.85 10.61 -19.68
N ILE A 135 -5.95 11.91 -19.95
CA ILE A 135 -7.20 12.67 -19.76
C ILE A 135 -8.28 12.26 -20.79
N ALA A 136 -7.90 12.01 -22.04
CA ALA A 136 -8.85 11.57 -23.07
C ALA A 136 -9.47 10.18 -22.78
N GLY A 137 -8.71 9.28 -22.13
CA GLY A 137 -9.21 7.95 -21.73
C GLY A 137 -10.25 8.01 -20.61
N VAL A 138 -10.09 8.96 -19.68
CA VAL A 138 -11.04 9.21 -18.58
C VAL A 138 -12.34 9.83 -19.11
N VAL A 139 -12.25 10.72 -20.11
CA VAL A 139 -13.43 11.37 -20.71
C VAL A 139 -14.29 10.39 -21.52
N LEU A 140 -13.68 9.42 -22.20
CA LEU A 140 -14.42 8.48 -23.05
C LEU A 140 -14.94 7.23 -22.32
N PHE A 141 -14.24 6.75 -21.27
CA PHE A 141 -14.56 5.48 -20.61
C PHE A 141 -14.73 5.58 -19.08
N GLY A 142 -14.72 6.79 -18.51
CA GLY A 142 -14.89 7.01 -17.07
C GLY A 142 -13.71 6.48 -16.24
N PRO A 143 -13.90 6.18 -14.94
CA PRO A 143 -12.81 5.75 -14.04
C PRO A 143 -12.16 4.42 -14.44
N LEU A 144 -12.86 3.55 -15.18
CA LEU A 144 -12.29 2.35 -15.80
C LEU A 144 -11.35 2.66 -16.97
N GLY A 145 -11.50 3.83 -17.60
CA GLY A 145 -10.64 4.31 -18.68
C GLY A 145 -9.21 4.66 -18.23
N ALA A 146 -8.99 4.87 -16.92
CA ALA A 146 -7.66 5.11 -16.36
C ALA A 146 -6.78 3.85 -16.40
N LEU A 147 -7.38 2.66 -16.23
CA LEU A 147 -6.66 1.38 -16.24
C LEU A 147 -6.38 0.88 -17.67
N ALA A 148 -7.17 1.30 -18.66
CA ALA A 148 -6.97 0.99 -20.07
C ALA A 148 -5.87 1.82 -20.76
N GLY A 149 -5.31 2.83 -20.08
CA GLY A 149 -4.25 3.71 -20.61
C GLY A 149 -2.86 3.05 -20.75
N GLY A 150 -2.75 1.75 -20.50
CA GLY A 150 -1.51 0.99 -20.52
C GLY A 150 -1.24 0.21 -21.80
N ILE A 151 -1.48 0.76 -23.00
CA ILE A 151 -0.98 0.12 -24.23
C ILE A 151 -0.22 1.13 -25.08
N GLY A 152 1.06 1.27 -24.73
CA GLY A 152 2.02 2.07 -25.47
C GLY A 152 3.49 1.73 -25.19
N TYR A 153 3.82 0.50 -24.76
CA TYR A 153 5.22 0.08 -24.50
C TYR A 153 6.10 0.01 -25.76
N LYS A 154 5.56 0.33 -26.94
CA LYS A 154 6.25 0.21 -28.23
C LYS A 154 7.49 1.11 -28.34
N ASP A 155 7.61 2.14 -27.50
CA ASP A 155 8.65 3.16 -27.59
C ASP A 155 9.62 3.20 -26.38
N VAL A 156 9.63 2.15 -25.54
CA VAL A 156 10.67 2.00 -24.51
C VAL A 156 11.90 1.36 -25.13
N LYS A 157 13.01 2.10 -25.21
CA LYS A 157 14.30 1.58 -25.65
C LYS A 157 15.22 1.38 -24.45
N CYS A 158 15.70 0.17 -24.25
CA CYS A 158 16.72 -0.15 -23.26
C CYS A 158 18.10 -0.02 -23.91
N LEU A 159 19.01 0.72 -23.30
CA LEU A 159 20.41 0.85 -23.67
C LEU A 159 21.26 0.11 -22.62
N CYS A 160 22.04 -0.88 -23.04
CA CYS A 160 23.01 -1.50 -22.15
C CYS A 160 24.24 -0.60 -21.99
N ARG A 161 24.59 -0.20 -20.77
CA ARG A 161 25.80 0.59 -20.48
C ARG A 161 27.09 -0.23 -20.55
N HIS A 162 26.99 -1.56 -20.50
CA HIS A 162 28.15 -2.44 -20.60
C HIS A 162 28.61 -2.71 -22.04
N CYS A 163 27.68 -2.85 -22.99
CA CYS A 163 28.05 -3.15 -24.41
C CYS A 163 27.48 -2.16 -25.44
N GLY A 164 26.71 -1.16 -25.01
CA GLY A 164 26.08 -0.17 -25.90
C GLY A 164 24.89 -0.70 -26.71
N ASN A 165 24.49 -1.97 -26.55
CA ASN A 165 23.40 -2.55 -27.33
C ASN A 165 22.04 -1.93 -26.95
N ARG A 166 21.20 -1.65 -27.95
CA ARG A 166 19.86 -1.07 -27.80
C ARG A 166 18.80 -2.12 -28.13
N PHE A 167 17.90 -2.41 -27.19
CA PHE A 167 16.86 -3.44 -27.36
C PHE A 167 15.53 -3.00 -26.74
N THR A 168 14.44 -3.63 -27.15
CA THR A 168 13.11 -3.40 -26.57
C THR A 168 12.80 -4.51 -25.57
N PRO A 169 12.37 -4.20 -24.33
CA PRO A 169 12.06 -5.23 -23.35
C PRO A 169 10.80 -5.98 -23.79
N LYS A 170 10.91 -7.30 -23.95
CA LYS A 170 9.76 -8.18 -24.19
C LYS A 170 9.28 -8.68 -22.83
N ILE A 171 8.23 -8.09 -22.27
CA ILE A 171 7.60 -8.61 -21.05
C ILE A 171 6.86 -9.89 -21.42
N PRO A 172 7.15 -11.05 -20.80
CA PRO A 172 6.37 -12.25 -21.04
C PRO A 172 4.93 -12.00 -20.59
N LYS A 173 3.97 -12.21 -21.50
CA LYS A 173 2.55 -12.19 -21.12
C LYS A 173 2.30 -13.41 -20.24
N LYS A 174 1.99 -13.20 -18.95
CA LYS A 174 1.45 -14.25 -18.09
C LYS A 174 0.14 -14.73 -18.73
N LYS A 175 0.06 -16.04 -19.00
CA LYS A 175 -1.04 -16.68 -19.73
C LYS A 175 -2.15 -17.09 -18.78
#